data_AF-A0A093ZSZ2-F1
#
_entry.id   AF-A0A093ZSZ2-F1
#
_cell.length_a   1.000
_cell.length_b   1.000
_cell.length_c   1.000
_cell.angle_alpha   90.00
_cell.angle_beta   90.00
_cell.angle_gamma   90.00
#
_symmetry.space_group_name_H-M   'P 1'
#
loop_
_entity.id
_entity.type
_entity.pdbx_description
1 polymer ?
#
loop_
_entity_poly.entity_id
_entity_poly.type
_entity_poly.pdbx_seq_one_letter_code
_entity_poly.pdbx_strand_id
1 'polypeptide(L)'
;GTEEVLASGQLQQLDLQVLQQRVEEQKRGKNRSRGRLQVGGKLCATRARGLRAAKAELTAQKAQAKEARVARQATNQVHRQLGGLGVEARKQERLGKKRVRALTRAGHPIPPEDQDPIPDPEASSKAGSEAGSELASELASEWEGERESM
;
A
#
# COMPACT_ATOMS: atom_id res chain seq x y z
N GLY A 1 54.55 69.11 -4.09
CA GLY A 1 55.46 69.20 -2.94
C GLY A 1 54.81 68.71 -1.65
N THR A 2 54.12 69.58 -0.91
CA THR A 2 53.46 69.24 0.37
C THR A 2 52.03 68.71 0.19
N GLU A 3 51.30 69.25 -0.78
CA GLU A 3 49.91 68.86 -1.08
C GLU A 3 49.81 67.42 -1.59
N GLU A 4 50.76 66.97 -2.41
CA GLU A 4 50.82 65.59 -2.91
C GLU A 4 51.10 64.58 -1.78
N VAL A 5 51.96 64.96 -0.83
CA VAL A 5 52.27 64.12 0.34
C VAL A 5 51.03 64.01 1.23
N LEU A 6 50.30 65.10 1.45
CA LEU A 6 49.04 65.09 2.20
C LEU A 6 47.94 64.27 1.50
N ALA A 7 47.79 64.43 0.18
CA ALA A 7 46.85 63.65 -0.61
C ALA A 7 47.17 62.15 -0.57
N SER A 8 48.45 61.79 -0.63
CA SER A 8 48.90 60.40 -0.53
C SER A 8 48.63 59.79 0.86
N GLY A 9 48.79 60.58 1.93
CA GLY A 9 48.47 60.15 3.30
C GLY A 9 46.96 59.96 3.50
N GLN A 10 46.13 60.84 2.93
CA GLN A 10 44.68 60.71 2.96
C GLN A 10 44.21 59.46 2.20
N LEU A 11 44.81 59.17 1.04
CA LEU A 11 44.53 57.96 0.27
C LEU A 11 44.86 56.68 1.08
N GLN A 12 46.03 56.64 1.71
CA GLN A 12 46.43 55.50 2.56
C GLN A 12 45.48 55.29 3.74
N GLN A 13 44.98 56.37 4.34
CA GLN A 13 44.03 56.30 5.44
C GLN A 13 42.68 55.73 4.99
N LEU A 14 42.21 56.10 3.80
CA LEU A 14 41.00 55.54 3.21
C LEU A 14 41.17 54.06 2.87
N ASP A 15 42.31 53.67 2.29
CA ASP A 15 42.61 52.26 1.99
C ASP A 15 42.62 51.41 3.26
N LEU A 16 43.22 51.91 4.35
CA LEU A 16 43.20 51.23 5.65
C LEU A 16 41.77 51.05 6.18
N GLN A 17 40.91 52.06 6.05
CA GLN A 17 39.51 51.97 6.47
C GLN A 17 38.73 50.95 5.64
N VAL A 18 38.93 50.92 4.32
CA VAL A 18 38.29 49.95 3.41
C VAL A 18 38.73 48.52 3.75
N LEU A 19 40.03 48.31 4.03
CA LEU A 19 40.55 47.01 4.43
C LEU A 19 39.98 46.55 5.78
N GLN A 20 39.86 47.45 6.76
CA GLN A 20 39.25 47.15 8.06
C GLN A 20 37.78 46.77 7.91
N GLN A 21 37.00 47.52 7.13
CA GLN A 21 35.60 47.20 6.84
C GLN A 21 35.46 45.82 6.18
N ARG A 22 36.28 45.51 5.17
CA ARG A 22 36.28 44.18 4.53
C ARG A 22 36.60 43.06 5.51
N VAL A 23 37.55 43.26 6.42
CA VAL A 23 37.88 42.28 7.46
C VAL A 23 36.71 42.08 8.42
N GLU A 24 36.02 43.16 8.82
CA GLU A 24 34.82 43.06 9.64
C GLU A 24 33.67 42.35 8.92
N GLU A 25 33.43 42.65 7.65
CA GLU A 25 32.43 41.99 6.82
C GLU A 25 32.73 40.50 6.64
N GLN A 26 33.99 40.12 6.44
CA GLN A 26 34.40 38.72 6.39
C GLN A 26 34.21 38.02 7.73
N LYS A 27 34.51 38.67 8.86
CA LYS A 27 34.21 38.14 10.21
C LYS A 27 32.71 37.93 10.40
N ARG A 28 31.87 38.87 9.92
CA ARG A 28 30.40 38.77 9.94
C ARG A 28 29.87 37.69 8.98
N GLY A 29 30.52 37.47 7.84
CA GLY A 29 30.13 36.51 6.80
C GLY A 29 30.52 35.06 7.10
N LYS A 30 31.67 34.82 7.74
CA LYS A 30 32.15 33.46 8.09
C LYS A 30 31.23 32.69 9.05
N ASN A 31 30.38 33.40 9.80
CA ASN A 31 29.44 32.80 10.75
C ASN A 31 28.02 32.56 10.18
N ARG A 32 27.74 32.92 8.92
CA ARG A 32 26.39 32.84 8.34
C ARG A 32 26.05 31.52 7.61
N SER A 33 27.01 30.65 7.29
CA SER A 33 26.77 29.42 6.51
C SER A 33 26.81 28.10 7.29
N ARG A 34 26.92 28.13 8.62
CA ARG A 34 26.81 26.91 9.46
C ARG A 34 25.47 26.81 10.19
N GLY A 35 24.44 27.47 9.65
CA GLY A 35 23.06 27.35 10.11
C GLY A 35 22.48 25.97 9.79
N ARG A 36 22.09 25.26 10.85
CA ARG A 36 21.53 23.89 10.92
C ARG A 36 22.54 22.74 10.89
N LEU A 37 23.34 22.63 11.95
CA LEU A 37 23.65 21.31 12.51
C LEU A 37 22.38 20.75 13.15
N GLN A 38 21.52 20.18 12.31
CA GLN A 38 20.67 19.03 12.60
C GLN A 38 19.79 19.09 13.87
N VAL A 39 18.48 19.22 13.68
CA VAL A 39 17.50 18.89 14.73
C VAL A 39 17.69 17.40 15.08
N GLY A 40 18.23 17.08 16.26
CA GLY A 40 18.37 15.69 16.77
C GLY A 40 19.79 15.12 16.98
N GLY A 41 20.85 15.95 17.01
CA GLY A 41 22.23 15.52 17.32
C GLY A 41 22.97 14.89 16.13
N LYS A 42 24.29 14.62 16.21
CA LYS A 42 25.11 14.17 15.06
C LYS A 42 24.59 12.86 14.44
N LEU A 43 24.17 12.88 13.16
CA LEU A 43 23.83 11.67 12.41
C LEU A 43 25.13 10.92 12.03
N CYS A 44 25.50 9.89 12.79
CA CYS A 44 26.58 8.99 12.39
C CYS A 44 26.18 8.22 11.12
N ALA A 45 27.14 7.95 10.23
CA ALA A 45 26.89 7.26 8.95
C ALA A 45 26.17 5.90 9.12
N THR A 46 26.48 5.19 10.20
CA THR A 46 25.82 3.94 10.62
C THR A 46 24.33 4.15 10.91
N ARG A 47 23.99 5.17 11.71
CA ARG A 47 22.61 5.55 12.02
C ARG A 47 21.84 5.98 10.77
N ALA A 48 22.49 6.69 9.84
CA ALA A 48 21.90 7.03 8.54
C ALA A 48 21.52 5.79 7.73
N ARG A 49 22.43 4.81 7.64
CA ARG A 49 22.19 3.55 6.93
C ARG A 49 21.07 2.75 7.60
N GLY A 50 21.06 2.65 8.93
CA GLY A 50 20.00 1.98 9.68
C GLY A 50 18.62 2.60 9.45
N LEU A 51 18.53 3.94 9.46
CA LEU A 51 17.26 4.63 9.17
C LEU A 51 16.79 4.42 7.72
N ARG A 52 17.71 4.29 6.76
CA ARG A 52 17.36 3.98 5.36
C ARG A 52 16.86 2.55 5.23
N ALA A 53 17.55 1.59 5.85
CA ALA A 53 17.14 0.19 5.87
C ALA A 53 15.75 0.01 6.50
N ALA A 54 15.52 0.58 7.70
CA ALA A 54 14.23 0.52 8.36
C ALA A 54 13.10 1.16 7.55
N LYS A 55 13.37 2.27 6.85
CA LYS A 55 12.40 2.86 5.92
C LYS A 55 12.10 1.94 4.73
N ALA A 56 13.13 1.33 4.16
CA ALA A 56 12.98 0.40 3.04
C ALA A 56 12.16 -0.83 3.45
N GLU A 57 12.46 -1.43 4.61
CA GLU A 57 11.69 -2.54 5.18
C GLU A 57 10.23 -2.17 5.42
N LEU A 58 9.98 -1.01 6.05
CA LEU A 58 8.62 -0.53 6.27
C LEU A 58 7.86 -0.31 4.95
N THR A 59 8.53 0.21 3.92
CA THR A 59 7.91 0.39 2.60
C THR A 59 7.60 -0.94 1.92
N ALA A 60 8.49 -1.94 2.05
CA ALA A 60 8.26 -3.28 1.53
C ALA A 60 7.07 -3.95 2.22
N GLN A 61 7.00 -3.88 3.55
CA GLN A 61 5.85 -4.41 4.33
C GLN A 61 4.54 -3.73 3.92
N LYS A 62 4.55 -2.40 3.73
CA LYS A 62 3.36 -1.67 3.26
C LYS A 62 2.96 -2.05 1.84
N ALA A 63 3.91 -2.36 0.96
CA ALA A 63 3.61 -2.84 -0.39
C ALA A 63 2.93 -4.21 -0.32
N GLN A 64 3.51 -5.17 0.41
CA GLN A 64 2.93 -6.49 0.63
C GLN A 64 1.55 -6.43 1.27
N ALA A 65 1.36 -5.57 2.28
CA ALA A 65 0.05 -5.40 2.92
C ALA A 65 -1.00 -4.81 1.97
N LYS A 66 -0.60 -3.93 1.03
CA LYS A 66 -1.51 -3.41 -0.01
C LYS A 66 -1.89 -4.51 -0.98
N GLU A 67 -0.94 -5.30 -1.45
CA GLU A 67 -1.19 -6.42 -2.36
C GLU A 67 -2.15 -7.44 -1.71
N ALA A 68 -1.88 -7.86 -0.48
CA ALA A 68 -2.75 -8.75 0.28
C ALA A 68 -4.14 -8.16 0.51
N ARG A 69 -4.24 -6.84 0.75
CA ARG A 69 -5.53 -6.15 0.88
C ARG A 69 -6.32 -6.17 -0.43
N VAL A 70 -5.68 -5.90 -1.56
CA VAL A 70 -6.34 -5.92 -2.88
C VAL A 70 -6.84 -7.33 -3.20
N ALA A 71 -6.03 -8.36 -2.95
CA ALA A 71 -6.45 -9.75 -3.11
C ALA A 71 -7.69 -10.08 -2.27
N ARG A 72 -7.70 -9.72 -0.97
CA ARG A 72 -8.86 -9.90 -0.08
C ARG A 72 -10.08 -9.11 -0.53
N GLN A 73 -9.90 -7.93 -1.09
CA GLN A 73 -11.01 -7.13 -1.62
C GLN A 73 -11.62 -7.80 -2.84
N ALA A 74 -10.80 -8.31 -3.76
CA ALA A 74 -11.27 -9.03 -4.94
C ALA A 74 -12.06 -10.29 -4.56
N THR A 75 -11.52 -11.13 -3.65
CA THR A 75 -12.23 -12.34 -3.20
C THR A 75 -13.56 -12.00 -2.53
N ASN A 76 -13.58 -10.99 -1.65
CA ASN A 76 -14.80 -10.57 -0.98
C ASN A 76 -15.84 -9.97 -1.94
N GLN A 77 -15.41 -9.30 -3.02
CA GLN A 77 -16.33 -8.81 -4.05
C GLN A 77 -17.01 -10.00 -4.76
N VAL A 78 -16.24 -11.01 -5.16
CA VAL A 78 -16.78 -12.23 -5.78
C VAL A 78 -17.76 -12.94 -4.84
N HIS A 79 -17.40 -13.12 -3.56
CA HIS A 79 -18.30 -13.74 -2.59
C HIS A 79 -19.61 -12.98 -2.41
N ARG A 80 -19.57 -11.65 -2.38
CA ARG A 80 -20.78 -10.82 -2.30
C ARG A 80 -21.66 -10.96 -3.53
N GLN A 81 -21.07 -11.00 -4.72
CA GLN A 81 -21.80 -11.21 -5.97
C GLN A 81 -22.47 -12.58 -5.98
N LEU A 82 -21.73 -13.65 -5.66
CA LEU A 82 -22.26 -15.02 -5.57
C LEU A 82 -23.37 -15.13 -4.52
N GLY A 83 -23.18 -14.54 -3.33
CA GLY A 83 -24.21 -14.53 -2.28
C GLY A 83 -25.47 -13.77 -2.70
N GLY A 84 -25.33 -12.67 -3.44
CA GLY A 84 -26.46 -11.95 -4.03
C GLY A 84 -27.27 -12.82 -4.99
N LEU A 85 -26.60 -13.45 -5.96
CA LEU A 85 -27.22 -14.38 -6.91
C LEU A 85 -27.87 -15.57 -6.22
N GLY A 86 -27.24 -16.13 -5.18
CA GLY A 86 -27.80 -17.24 -4.40
C GLY A 86 -29.04 -16.85 -3.59
N VAL A 87 -29.11 -15.62 -3.08
CA VAL A 87 -30.33 -15.11 -2.45
C VAL A 87 -31.47 -14.97 -3.47
N GLU A 88 -31.18 -14.50 -4.69
CA GLU A 88 -32.16 -14.39 -5.75
C GLU A 88 -32.68 -15.75 -6.20
N ALA A 89 -31.79 -16.72 -6.43
CA ALA A 89 -32.14 -18.11 -6.74
C ALA A 89 -33.07 -18.72 -5.68
N ARG A 90 -32.72 -18.59 -4.39
CA ARG A 90 -33.57 -19.07 -3.28
C ARG A 90 -34.92 -18.38 -3.20
N LYS A 91 -35.02 -17.09 -3.56
CA LYS A 91 -36.31 -16.39 -3.63
C LYS A 91 -37.16 -16.91 -4.77
N GLN A 92 -36.59 -17.10 -5.95
CA GLN A 92 -37.29 -17.67 -7.10
C GLN A 92 -37.78 -19.09 -6.80
N GLU A 93 -36.92 -19.92 -6.21
CA GLU A 93 -37.26 -21.28 -5.78
C GLU A 93 -38.43 -21.30 -4.78
N ARG A 94 -38.45 -20.37 -3.82
CA ARG A 94 -39.58 -20.21 -2.88
C ARG A 94 -40.86 -19.81 -3.59
N LEU A 95 -40.80 -18.98 -4.63
CA LEU A 95 -41.96 -18.60 -5.43
C LEU A 95 -42.47 -19.77 -6.28
N GLY A 96 -41.57 -20.49 -6.95
CA GLY A 96 -41.90 -21.72 -7.71
C GLY A 96 -42.60 -22.73 -6.81
N LYS A 97 -42.02 -23.04 -5.65
CA LYS A 97 -42.64 -23.95 -4.66
C LYS A 97 -44.03 -23.51 -4.18
N LYS A 98 -44.26 -22.20 -4.04
CA LYS A 98 -45.59 -21.68 -3.71
C LYS A 98 -46.58 -21.87 -4.85
N ARG A 99 -46.19 -21.62 -6.11
CA ARG A 99 -47.02 -21.86 -7.30
C ARG A 99 -47.37 -23.33 -7.44
N VAL A 100 -46.38 -24.22 -7.34
CA VAL A 100 -46.57 -25.68 -7.36
C VAL A 100 -47.60 -26.10 -6.33
N ARG A 101 -47.44 -25.68 -5.07
CA ARG A 101 -48.41 -26.02 -4.00
C ARG A 101 -49.83 -25.53 -4.31
N ALA A 102 -49.98 -24.34 -4.89
CA ALA A 102 -51.28 -23.81 -5.27
C ALA A 102 -51.93 -24.61 -6.41
N LEU A 103 -51.16 -24.97 -7.44
CA LEU A 103 -51.62 -25.76 -8.58
C LEU A 103 -51.99 -27.19 -8.16
N THR A 104 -51.15 -27.83 -7.35
CA THR A 104 -51.45 -29.16 -6.79
C THR A 104 -52.73 -29.13 -5.98
N ARG A 105 -52.95 -28.08 -5.17
CA ARG A 105 -54.20 -27.91 -4.40
C ARG A 105 -55.43 -27.70 -5.29
N ALA A 106 -55.26 -27.05 -6.43
CA ALA A 106 -56.31 -26.84 -7.43
C ALA A 106 -56.50 -28.05 -8.38
N GLY A 107 -55.66 -29.07 -8.30
CA GLY A 107 -55.69 -30.23 -9.20
C GLY A 107 -55.20 -29.93 -10.62
N HIS A 108 -54.47 -28.83 -10.81
CA HIS A 108 -53.91 -28.45 -12.11
C HIS A 108 -52.51 -29.06 -12.31
N PRO A 109 -52.14 -29.39 -13.56
CA PRO A 109 -50.80 -29.87 -13.87
C PRO A 109 -49.75 -28.79 -13.59
N ILE A 110 -48.56 -29.23 -13.18
CA ILE A 110 -47.43 -28.35 -12.85
C ILE A 110 -46.75 -27.92 -14.16
N PRO A 111 -46.53 -26.61 -14.39
CA PRO A 111 -45.86 -26.12 -15.58
C PRO A 111 -44.39 -26.57 -15.61
N PRO A 112 -43.82 -26.79 -16.81
CA PRO A 112 -42.47 -27.33 -16.97
C PRO A 112 -41.40 -26.49 -16.28
N GLU A 113 -41.57 -25.16 -16.21
CA GLU A 113 -40.60 -24.25 -15.57
C GLU A 113 -40.47 -24.46 -14.05
N ASP A 114 -41.48 -25.06 -13.41
CA ASP A 114 -41.52 -25.30 -11.96
C ASP A 114 -41.20 -26.77 -11.59
N GLN A 115 -40.86 -27.62 -12.56
CA GLN A 115 -40.52 -29.02 -12.33
C GLN A 115 -39.11 -29.20 -11.77
N ASP A 116 -38.16 -28.38 -12.26
CA ASP A 116 -36.76 -28.49 -11.92
C ASP A 116 -36.35 -27.53 -10.79
N PRO A 117 -35.56 -27.99 -9.81
CA PRO A 117 -35.00 -27.10 -8.79
C PRO A 117 -34.09 -26.05 -9.39
N ILE A 118 -34.24 -24.79 -8.95
CA ILE A 118 -33.37 -23.70 -9.41
C ILE A 118 -32.00 -23.85 -8.72
N PRO A 119 -30.89 -23.96 -9.48
CA PRO A 119 -29.55 -24.11 -8.90
C PRO A 119 -29.11 -22.85 -8.15
N ASP A 120 -28.61 -23.02 -6.93
CA ASP A 120 -28.04 -21.94 -6.11
C ASP A 120 -26.52 -21.80 -6.38
N PRO A 121 -26.08 -20.70 -7.02
CA PRO A 121 -24.67 -20.49 -7.34
C PRO A 121 -23.77 -20.33 -6.10
N GLU A 122 -24.32 -19.93 -4.95
CA GLU A 122 -23.56 -19.88 -3.70
C GLU A 122 -23.27 -21.31 -3.19
N ALA A 123 -24.24 -22.22 -3.33
CA ALA A 123 -24.12 -23.60 -2.86
C ALA A 123 -23.09 -24.40 -3.68
N SER A 124 -23.04 -24.20 -5.00
CA SER A 124 -22.04 -24.85 -5.86
C SER A 124 -20.62 -24.35 -5.61
N SER A 125 -20.45 -23.08 -5.22
CA SER A 125 -19.14 -22.52 -4.89
C SER A 125 -18.51 -23.12 -3.62
N LYS A 126 -19.34 -23.53 -2.64
CA LYS A 126 -18.85 -24.21 -1.42
C LYS A 126 -18.33 -25.61 -1.73
N ALA A 127 -19.01 -26.35 -2.61
CA ALA A 127 -18.58 -27.68 -3.02
C ALA A 127 -17.26 -27.66 -3.81
N GLY A 128 -17.03 -26.65 -4.65
CA GLY A 128 -15.77 -26.50 -5.39
C GLY A 128 -14.57 -26.05 -4.56
N SER A 129 -14.82 -25.34 -3.44
CA SER A 129 -13.74 -24.88 -2.55
C SER A 129 -13.11 -26.03 -1.74
N GLU A 130 -13.85 -27.10 -1.45
CA GLU A 130 -13.29 -28.29 -0.78
C GLU A 130 -12.36 -29.05 -1.72
N ALA A 131 -12.77 -29.29 -2.97
CA ALA A 131 -11.95 -29.96 -3.98
C ALA A 131 -10.67 -29.18 -4.35
N GLY A 132 -10.72 -27.84 -4.38
CA GLY A 132 -9.52 -27.02 -4.61
C GLY A 132 -8.53 -27.00 -3.44
N SER A 133 -9.01 -27.22 -2.20
CA SER A 133 -8.17 -27.27 -1.02
C SER A 133 -7.42 -28.59 -0.88
N GLU A 134 -8.00 -29.69 -1.37
CA GLU A 134 -7.34 -31.01 -1.43
C GLU A 134 -6.19 -31.00 -2.44
N LEU A 135 -6.42 -30.50 -3.66
CA LEU A 135 -5.38 -30.36 -4.68
C LEU A 135 -4.21 -29.44 -4.28
N ALA A 136 -4.50 -28.37 -3.53
CA ALA A 136 -3.46 -27.47 -3.03
C ALA A 136 -2.59 -28.12 -1.94
N SER A 137 -3.17 -29.03 -1.15
CA SER A 137 -2.47 -29.77 -0.08
C SER A 137 -1.62 -30.91 -0.65
N GLU A 138 -2.09 -31.59 -1.70
CA GLU A 138 -1.33 -32.60 -2.42
C GLU A 138 -0.09 -31.99 -3.10
N LEU A 139 -0.25 -30.87 -3.81
CA LEU A 139 0.88 -30.15 -4.41
C LEU A 139 1.87 -29.66 -3.34
N ALA A 140 1.40 -29.10 -2.22
CA ALA A 140 2.30 -28.64 -1.16
C ALA A 140 3.15 -29.78 -0.55
N SER A 141 2.60 -30.99 -0.50
CA SER A 141 3.30 -32.18 0.01
C SER A 141 4.38 -32.67 -0.96
N GLU A 142 4.17 -32.54 -2.27
CA GLU A 142 5.17 -32.87 -3.30
C GLU A 142 6.40 -31.95 -3.24
N TRP A 143 6.21 -30.65 -3.00
CA TRP A 143 7.31 -29.68 -2.88
C TRP A 143 8.07 -29.75 -1.54
N GLU A 144 7.51 -30.37 -0.50
CA GLU A 144 8.21 -30.61 0.76
C GLU A 144 9.12 -31.85 0.70
N GLY A 145 8.74 -32.88 -0.05
CA GLY A 145 9.57 -34.08 -0.25
C GLY A 145 10.86 -33.84 -1.04
N GLU A 146 10.88 -32.89 -1.97
CA GLU A 146 12.06 -32.59 -2.79
C GLU A 146 13.14 -31.78 -2.04
N ARG A 147 12.83 -31.16 -0.90
CA ARG A 147 13.81 -30.41 -0.08
C ARG A 147 14.55 -31.24 0.95
N GLU A 148 14.06 -32.43 1.30
CA GLU A 148 14.70 -33.33 2.27
C GLU A 148 15.70 -34.31 1.63
N SER A 149 15.90 -34.25 0.32
CA SER A 149 16.73 -35.21 -0.42
C SER A 149 18.02 -34.63 -1.02
N MET A 150 18.50 -33.48 -0.54
CA MET A 150 19.79 -32.85 -0.93
C MET A 150 20.80 -32.80 0.22
#